data_AF-A0A1Y3AZQ7-F1
#
_entry.id   AF-A0A1Y3AZQ7-F1
#
_cell.length_a   1.000
_cell.length_b   1.000
_cell.length_c   1.000
_cell.angle_alpha   90.00
_cell.angle_beta   90.00
_cell.angle_gamma   90.00
#
_symmetry.space_group_name_H-M   'P 1'
#
loop_
_entity.id
_entity.type
_entity.pdbx_description
1 polymer ?
#
loop_
_entity_poly.entity_id
_entity_poly.type
_entity_poly.pdbx_seq_one_letter_code
_entity_poly.pdbx_strand_id
1 'polypeptide(L)'
;MNQFNKFRDFVHGNSVLLKSKNDRQILSTEVMKDEKHMENIKTILTTAEKKLSNSLISPRRTIGTDPVTSEKKTKKFPSTSLNKFFNEASELLSITKNDSVLSKTLLTCSQLQNEFTKILAEHESNIENDCLNQIEKYIDVDLPSIHRTRKQLTKAYEELKTARSKHDSFTRSAQQSLDIQNKIETLKKDVEYNEHKLEQCQDAYEIEIFDFLGKELTISEIFFQYIKLLEIYHEQMLQQIRHYIPVLEGVL
;
A
#
# COMPACT_ATOMS: atom_id res chain seq x y z
N MET A 1 -41.32 3.15 0.37
CA MET A 1 -41.10 2.67 1.76
C MET A 1 -39.63 2.34 2.07
N ASN A 2 -38.76 2.01 1.11
CA ASN A 2 -37.35 1.65 1.40
C ASN A 2 -36.41 2.80 1.79
N GLN A 3 -36.69 4.06 1.42
CA GLN A 3 -35.83 5.20 1.79
C GLN A 3 -36.03 5.64 3.26
N PHE A 4 -37.25 5.51 3.77
CA PHE A 4 -37.56 5.90 5.16
C PHE A 4 -36.99 4.91 6.17
N ASN A 5 -36.90 3.62 5.81
CA ASN A 5 -36.26 2.61 6.64
C ASN A 5 -34.74 2.81 6.70
N LYS A 6 -34.07 3.14 5.58
CA LYS A 6 -32.64 3.48 5.57
C LYS A 6 -32.32 4.72 6.41
N PHE A 7 -33.16 5.77 6.32
CA PHE A 7 -32.99 6.98 7.14
C PHE A 7 -33.27 6.71 8.63
N ARG A 8 -34.30 5.90 8.94
CA ARG A 8 -34.58 5.48 10.32
C ARG A 8 -33.44 4.64 10.88
N ASP A 9 -32.87 3.73 10.11
CA ASP A 9 -31.77 2.86 10.55
C ASP A 9 -30.43 3.62 10.63
N PHE A 10 -30.23 4.69 9.85
CA PHE A 10 -29.12 5.64 10.02
C PHE A 10 -29.26 6.47 11.30
N VAL A 11 -30.44 7.06 11.53
CA VAL A 11 -30.71 7.88 12.74
C VAL A 11 -30.79 7.03 14.02
N HIS A 12 -31.29 5.79 13.92
CA HIS A 12 -31.38 4.89 15.08
C HIS A 12 -30.13 4.01 15.24
N GLY A 13 -29.31 3.79 14.20
CA GLY A 13 -28.08 3.00 14.26
C GLY A 13 -27.08 3.58 15.27
N ASN A 14 -26.90 4.91 15.26
CA ASN A 14 -26.07 5.61 16.24
C ASN A 14 -26.69 5.53 17.66
N SER A 15 -28.02 5.61 17.78
CA SER A 15 -28.70 5.46 19.08
C SER A 15 -28.74 4.01 19.62
N VAL A 16 -28.65 3.01 18.73
CA VAL A 16 -28.73 1.58 19.07
C VAL A 16 -27.38 1.06 19.57
N LEU A 17 -26.26 1.65 19.15
CA LEU A 17 -24.95 1.38 19.75
C LEU A 17 -24.92 1.71 21.25
N LEU A 18 -25.64 2.76 21.68
CA LEU A 18 -25.80 3.12 23.10
C LEU A 18 -26.77 2.21 23.88
N LYS A 19 -27.68 1.50 23.19
CA LYS A 19 -28.71 0.62 23.80
C LYS A 19 -28.44 -0.88 23.65
N SER A 20 -27.40 -1.28 22.93
CA SER A 20 -26.97 -2.66 22.86
C SER A 20 -26.44 -3.10 24.23
N LYS A 21 -27.20 -3.98 24.90
CA LYS A 21 -26.83 -4.67 26.15
C LYS A 21 -25.56 -5.54 26.06
N ASN A 22 -24.78 -5.43 24.98
CA ASN A 22 -23.48 -6.06 24.85
C ASN A 22 -22.39 -4.99 24.92
N ASP A 23 -21.81 -4.82 26.11
CA ASP A 23 -20.59 -4.05 26.42
C ASP A 23 -19.32 -4.58 25.68
N ARG A 24 -19.44 -4.94 24.40
CA ARG A 24 -18.34 -5.50 23.60
C ARG A 24 -18.31 -5.01 22.16
N GLN A 25 -19.37 -4.39 21.66
CA GLN A 25 -19.45 -4.02 20.26
C GLN A 25 -19.31 -2.51 20.09
N ILE A 26 -18.07 -2.09 19.83
CA ILE A 26 -17.64 -0.68 19.69
C ILE A 26 -18.01 -0.11 18.31
N LEU A 27 -18.33 -0.96 17.33
CA LEU A 27 -18.62 -0.57 15.94
C LEU A 27 -19.82 -1.32 15.41
N SER A 28 -20.52 -0.75 14.43
CA SER A 28 -21.62 -1.44 13.75
C SER A 28 -21.12 -2.69 13.01
N THR A 29 -22.01 -3.64 12.74
CA THR A 29 -21.66 -4.86 12.00
C THR A 29 -21.23 -4.59 10.56
N GLU A 30 -21.68 -3.49 9.97
CA GLU A 30 -21.29 -3.03 8.64
C GLU A 30 -19.86 -2.47 8.67
N VAL A 31 -19.57 -1.55 9.58
CA VAL A 31 -18.23 -0.98 9.77
C VAL A 31 -17.19 -2.04 10.12
N MET A 32 -17.55 -3.08 10.89
CA MET A 32 -16.65 -4.21 11.15
C MET A 32 -16.31 -5.03 9.89
N LYS A 33 -17.22 -5.13 8.92
CA LYS A 33 -16.95 -5.78 7.63
C LYS A 33 -16.03 -4.90 6.79
N ASP A 34 -16.26 -3.60 6.80
CA ASP A 34 -15.45 -2.62 6.08
C ASP A 34 -14.02 -2.53 6.65
N GLU A 35 -13.87 -2.53 7.99
CA GLU A 35 -12.58 -2.67 8.68
C GLU A 35 -11.85 -3.94 8.22
N LYS A 36 -12.56 -5.08 8.14
CA LYS A 36 -11.98 -6.33 7.67
C LYS A 36 -11.56 -6.27 6.19
N HIS A 37 -12.36 -5.63 5.34
CA HIS A 37 -12.04 -5.46 3.92
C HIS A 37 -10.81 -4.57 3.74
N MET A 38 -10.74 -3.44 4.46
CA MET A 38 -9.57 -2.57 4.52
C MET A 38 -8.31 -3.33 4.96
N GLU A 39 -8.39 -4.18 6.01
CA GLU A 39 -7.24 -4.99 6.44
C GLU A 39 -6.78 -6.02 5.38
N ASN A 40 -7.71 -6.55 4.58
CA ASN A 40 -7.35 -7.39 3.44
C ASN A 40 -6.62 -6.58 2.36
N ILE A 41 -7.11 -5.39 2.02
CA ILE A 41 -6.46 -4.48 1.07
C ILE A 41 -5.05 -4.15 1.55
N LYS A 42 -4.88 -3.79 2.83
CA LYS A 42 -3.56 -3.57 3.43
C LYS A 42 -2.63 -4.77 3.26
N THR A 43 -3.10 -5.98 3.56
CA THR A 43 -2.31 -7.20 3.40
C THR A 43 -1.89 -7.41 1.95
N ILE A 44 -2.79 -7.14 1.00
CA ILE A 44 -2.52 -7.21 -0.43
C ILE A 44 -1.47 -6.18 -0.82
N LEU A 45 -1.62 -4.91 -0.42
CA LEU A 45 -0.67 -3.83 -0.72
C LEU A 45 0.73 -4.12 -0.17
N THR A 46 0.85 -4.53 1.09
CA THR A 46 2.14 -4.90 1.68
C THR A 46 2.77 -6.10 0.97
N THR A 47 1.97 -7.08 0.56
CA THR A 47 2.46 -8.23 -0.20
C THR A 47 2.89 -7.83 -1.61
N ALA A 48 2.12 -6.96 -2.26
CA ALA A 48 2.38 -6.46 -3.61
C ALA A 48 3.67 -5.64 -3.65
N GLU A 49 3.85 -4.70 -2.73
CA GLU A 49 5.07 -3.90 -2.58
C GLU A 49 6.31 -4.79 -2.53
N LYS A 50 6.30 -5.79 -1.65
CA LYS A 50 7.41 -6.73 -1.48
C LYS A 50 7.63 -7.59 -2.72
N LYS A 51 6.57 -8.11 -3.34
CA LYS A 51 6.70 -9.01 -4.50
C LYS A 51 7.14 -8.26 -5.75
N LEU A 52 6.53 -7.11 -6.02
CA LEU A 52 6.87 -6.26 -7.15
C LEU A 52 8.31 -5.79 -7.07
N SER A 53 8.75 -5.29 -5.92
CA SER A 53 10.13 -4.83 -5.82
C SER A 53 11.18 -5.94 -5.83
N ASN A 54 10.85 -7.15 -5.37
CA ASN A 54 11.73 -8.31 -5.56
C ASN A 54 11.74 -8.83 -7.01
N SER A 55 10.74 -8.49 -7.81
CA SER A 55 10.68 -8.86 -9.23
C SER A 55 11.59 -8.00 -10.10
N LEU A 56 11.93 -6.78 -9.64
CA LEU A 56 12.90 -5.92 -10.33
C LEU A 56 14.31 -6.50 -10.22
N ILE A 57 15.06 -6.40 -11.31
CA ILE A 57 16.44 -6.85 -11.41
C ILE A 57 17.35 -5.83 -10.71
N SER A 58 17.11 -4.53 -10.88
CA SER A 58 17.87 -3.49 -10.17
C SER A 58 17.46 -3.40 -8.70
N PRO A 59 18.42 -3.29 -7.75
CA PRO A 59 18.09 -2.97 -6.36
C PRO A 59 17.43 -1.59 -6.30
N ARG A 60 16.29 -1.51 -5.62
CA ARG A 60 15.55 -0.26 -5.44
C ARG A 60 16.44 0.82 -4.81
N ARG A 61 16.34 2.06 -5.28
CA ARG A 61 16.97 3.20 -4.60
C ARG A 61 16.03 3.69 -3.51
N THR A 62 16.21 3.22 -2.28
CA THR A 62 15.46 3.76 -1.14
C THR A 62 15.79 5.24 -0.97
N ILE A 63 14.76 6.09 -1.09
CA ILE A 63 14.87 7.54 -0.82
C ILE A 63 15.17 7.71 0.67
N GLY A 64 16.34 8.25 1.02
CA GLY A 64 16.67 8.67 2.39
C GLY A 64 17.73 7.84 3.15
N THR A 65 18.35 6.84 2.53
CA THR A 65 19.57 6.21 3.09
C THR A 65 20.80 6.73 2.36
N ASP A 66 21.76 7.28 3.12
CA ASP A 66 23.12 7.57 2.64
C ASP A 66 23.70 6.42 1.82
N PRO A 67 24.61 6.69 0.86
CA PRO A 67 25.16 5.69 -0.05
C PRO A 67 26.04 4.70 0.72
N VAL A 68 25.40 3.70 1.32
CA VAL A 68 26.07 2.55 1.94
C VAL A 68 26.69 1.75 0.81
N THR A 69 27.99 2.03 0.59
CA THR A 69 28.99 1.15 -0.04
C THR A 69 28.43 0.28 -1.16
N SER A 70 28.39 0.90 -2.34
CA SER A 70 27.99 0.39 -3.64
C SER A 70 28.84 -0.78 -4.17
N GLU A 71 28.95 -1.89 -3.42
CA GLU A 71 29.65 -3.09 -3.91
C GLU A 71 29.04 -4.45 -3.59
N LYS A 72 27.98 -4.59 -2.75
CA LYS A 72 27.48 -5.93 -2.40
C LYS A 72 25.95 -6.04 -2.41
N LYS A 73 25.42 -6.05 -3.64
CA LYS A 73 24.17 -6.71 -4.13
C LYS A 73 23.56 -5.95 -5.32
N THR A 74 24.38 -5.35 -6.18
CA THR A 74 23.93 -5.05 -7.54
C THR A 74 23.78 -6.37 -8.27
N LYS A 75 22.54 -6.84 -8.42
CA LYS A 75 22.22 -7.79 -9.49
C LYS A 75 22.56 -7.06 -10.79
N LYS A 76 23.81 -7.21 -11.25
CA LYS A 76 24.21 -6.77 -12.59
C LYS A 76 23.22 -7.39 -13.55
N PHE A 77 22.61 -6.61 -14.43
CA PHE A 77 21.68 -7.16 -15.42
C PHE A 77 22.37 -8.36 -16.11
N PRO A 78 21.76 -9.55 -16.13
CA PRO A 78 22.34 -10.71 -16.82
C PRO A 78 22.71 -10.38 -18.28
N SER A 79 21.98 -9.44 -18.90
CA SER A 79 22.26 -8.86 -20.20
C SER A 79 23.62 -8.15 -20.30
N THR A 80 24.11 -7.51 -19.25
CA THR A 80 25.37 -6.73 -19.30
C THR A 80 26.59 -7.62 -19.44
N SER A 81 26.61 -8.79 -18.77
CA SER A 81 27.70 -9.75 -18.92
C SER A 81 27.73 -10.35 -20.33
N LEU A 82 26.55 -10.67 -20.87
CA LEU A 82 26.42 -11.22 -22.22
C LEU A 82 26.82 -10.19 -23.28
N ASN A 83 26.39 -8.94 -23.10
CA ASN A 83 26.77 -7.82 -23.95
C ASN A 83 28.29 -7.58 -23.97
N LYS A 84 28.93 -7.63 -22.80
CA LYS A 84 30.38 -7.49 -22.68
C LYS A 84 31.10 -8.61 -23.44
N PHE A 85 30.64 -9.86 -23.30
CA PHE A 85 31.18 -10.99 -24.05
C PHE A 85 31.07 -10.77 -25.57
N PHE A 86 29.90 -10.35 -26.08
CA PHE A 86 29.72 -10.10 -27.51
C PHE A 86 30.66 -9.02 -28.05
N ASN A 87 30.85 -7.91 -27.32
CA ASN A 87 31.79 -6.86 -27.70
C ASN A 87 33.24 -7.36 -27.72
N GLU A 88 33.70 -7.99 -26.63
CA GLU A 88 35.08 -8.47 -26.51
C GLU A 88 35.41 -9.54 -27.55
N ALA A 89 34.48 -10.45 -27.82
CA ALA A 89 34.64 -11.47 -28.85
C ALA A 89 34.65 -10.86 -30.26
N SER A 90 33.83 -9.83 -30.52
CA SER A 90 33.84 -9.10 -31.79
C SER A 90 35.19 -8.40 -32.02
N GLU A 91 35.70 -7.69 -31.01
CA GLU A 91 36.97 -6.97 -31.06
C GLU A 91 38.14 -7.93 -31.29
N LEU A 92 38.19 -9.05 -30.55
CA LEU A 92 39.22 -10.08 -30.71
C LEU A 92 39.29 -10.60 -32.16
N LEU A 93 38.14 -10.89 -32.77
CA LEU A 93 38.07 -11.38 -34.15
C LEU A 93 38.47 -10.30 -35.15
N SER A 94 38.12 -9.03 -34.89
CA SER A 94 38.46 -7.90 -35.77
C SER A 94 39.97 -7.67 -35.90
N ILE A 95 40.74 -7.94 -34.83
CA ILE A 95 42.21 -7.85 -34.84
C ILE A 95 42.82 -8.87 -35.82
N THR A 96 42.25 -10.07 -35.87
CA THR A 96 42.77 -11.16 -36.73
C THR A 96 42.32 -11.04 -38.18
N LYS A 97 41.12 -10.51 -38.41
CA LYS A 97 40.55 -10.32 -39.75
C LYS A 97 39.58 -9.13 -39.75
N ASN A 98 39.93 -8.07 -40.48
CA ASN A 98 39.14 -6.83 -40.57
C ASN A 98 37.72 -7.00 -41.15
N ASP A 99 37.44 -8.10 -41.86
CA ASP A 99 36.14 -8.37 -42.48
C ASP A 99 35.58 -9.75 -42.06
N SER A 100 35.59 -10.02 -40.76
CA SER A 100 34.98 -11.22 -40.20
C SER A 100 33.46 -11.05 -40.06
N VAL A 101 32.69 -11.86 -40.78
CA VAL A 101 31.22 -11.93 -40.66
C VAL A 101 30.82 -12.15 -39.19
N LEU A 102 31.45 -13.12 -38.52
CA LEU A 102 31.18 -13.40 -37.11
C LEU A 102 31.48 -12.20 -36.19
N SER A 103 32.54 -11.45 -36.45
CA SER A 103 32.85 -10.23 -35.68
C SER A 103 31.72 -9.20 -35.82
N LYS A 104 31.24 -8.96 -37.05
CA LYS A 104 30.12 -8.04 -37.33
C LYS A 104 28.80 -8.53 -36.73
N THR A 105 28.51 -9.84 -36.80
CA THR A 105 27.34 -10.45 -36.17
C THR A 105 27.35 -10.25 -34.66
N LEU A 106 28.48 -10.53 -34.00
CA LEU A 106 28.62 -10.35 -32.54
C LEU A 106 28.48 -8.89 -32.13
N LEU A 107 29.05 -7.94 -32.89
CA LEU A 107 28.88 -6.51 -32.65
C LEU A 107 27.39 -6.10 -32.72
N THR A 108 26.67 -6.60 -33.72
CA THR A 108 25.24 -6.32 -33.90
C THR A 108 24.41 -6.91 -32.75
N CYS A 109 24.73 -8.13 -32.30
CA CYS A 109 24.11 -8.74 -31.11
C CYS A 109 24.38 -7.93 -29.83
N SER A 110 25.58 -7.39 -29.67
CA SER A 110 25.89 -6.48 -28.56
C SER A 110 25.03 -5.21 -28.61
N GLN A 111 24.91 -4.58 -29.77
CA GLN A 111 24.11 -3.36 -29.94
C GLN A 111 22.64 -3.61 -29.55
N LEU A 112 22.04 -4.71 -30.00
CA LEU A 112 20.69 -5.11 -29.58
C LEU A 112 20.59 -5.31 -28.05
N GLN A 113 21.58 -5.97 -27.44
CA GLN A 113 21.59 -6.20 -25.99
C GLN A 113 21.71 -4.90 -25.18
N ASN A 114 22.41 -3.89 -25.72
CA ASN A 114 22.45 -2.55 -25.14
C ASN A 114 21.06 -1.89 -25.15
N GLU A 115 20.34 -1.97 -26.28
CA GLU A 115 18.98 -1.42 -26.37
C GLU A 115 18.01 -2.11 -25.41
N PHE A 116 18.06 -3.44 -25.31
CA PHE A 116 17.28 -4.18 -24.31
C PHE A 116 17.57 -3.75 -22.87
N THR A 117 18.83 -3.46 -22.56
CA THR A 117 19.22 -3.02 -21.21
C THR A 117 18.65 -1.63 -20.91
N LYS A 118 18.60 -0.72 -21.88
CA LYS A 118 17.97 0.61 -21.73
C LYS A 118 16.46 0.49 -21.52
N ILE A 119 15.77 -0.27 -22.37
CA ILE A 119 14.33 -0.50 -22.29
C ILE A 119 13.93 -1.11 -20.94
N LEU A 120 14.70 -2.10 -20.46
CA LEU A 120 14.47 -2.70 -19.16
C LEU A 120 14.68 -1.70 -18.01
N ALA A 121 15.75 -0.91 -18.04
CA ALA A 121 16.01 0.08 -17.01
C ALA A 121 14.89 1.15 -16.93
N GLU A 122 14.37 1.58 -18.09
CA GLU A 122 13.22 2.50 -18.15
C GLU A 122 11.95 1.83 -17.60
N HIS A 123 11.67 0.59 -17.98
CA HIS A 123 10.54 -0.17 -17.48
C HIS A 123 10.57 -0.33 -15.95
N GLU A 124 11.71 -0.70 -15.37
CA GLU A 124 11.88 -0.81 -13.92
C GLU A 124 11.67 0.54 -13.22
N SER A 125 12.20 1.63 -13.80
CA SER A 125 11.98 2.99 -13.28
C SER A 125 10.51 3.39 -13.31
N ASN A 126 9.77 3.01 -14.36
CA ASN A 126 8.35 3.32 -14.47
C ASN A 126 7.53 2.50 -13.46
N ILE A 127 7.85 1.22 -13.23
CA ILE A 127 7.21 0.43 -12.17
C ILE A 127 7.48 1.05 -10.79
N GLU A 128 8.71 1.50 -10.53
CA GLU A 128 9.06 2.16 -9.27
C GLU A 128 8.21 3.42 -9.04
N ASN A 129 8.15 4.30 -10.03
CA ASN A 129 7.47 5.59 -9.92
C ASN A 129 5.94 5.50 -9.94
N ASP A 130 5.39 4.72 -10.86
CA ASP A 130 3.94 4.73 -11.13
C ASP A 130 3.18 3.66 -10.34
N CYS A 131 3.87 2.63 -9.84
CA CYS A 131 3.25 1.56 -9.09
C CYS A 131 3.72 1.50 -7.63
N LEU A 132 5.02 1.28 -7.41
CA LEU A 132 5.55 1.02 -6.07
C LEU A 132 5.42 2.24 -5.14
N ASN A 133 5.80 3.44 -5.61
CA ASN A 133 5.67 4.66 -4.81
C ASN A 133 4.20 4.96 -4.44
N GLN A 134 3.25 4.62 -5.32
CA GLN A 134 1.83 4.77 -5.01
C GLN A 134 1.38 3.78 -3.93
N ILE A 135 1.83 2.52 -4.00
CA ILE A 135 1.55 1.52 -2.97
C ILE A 135 2.15 1.94 -1.62
N GLU A 136 3.41 2.41 -1.60
CA GLU A 136 4.08 2.88 -0.39
C GLU A 136 3.35 4.04 0.27
N LYS A 137 2.84 4.99 -0.52
CA LYS A 137 2.03 6.09 0.02
C LYS A 137 0.83 5.59 0.84
N TYR A 138 0.11 4.58 0.36
CA TYR A 138 -1.00 4.00 1.13
C TYR A 138 -0.52 3.29 2.41
N ILE A 139 0.63 2.62 2.35
CA ILE A 139 1.22 1.90 3.48
C ILE A 139 1.76 2.84 4.57
N ASP A 140 2.38 3.96 4.16
CA ASP A 140 3.14 4.84 5.07
C ASP A 140 2.37 6.09 5.49
N VAL A 141 1.29 6.46 4.78
CA VAL A 141 0.50 7.66 5.07
C VAL A 141 -0.93 7.32 5.46
N ASP A 142 -1.70 6.72 4.55
CA ASP A 142 -3.13 6.48 4.76
C ASP A 142 -3.39 5.45 5.88
N LEU A 143 -2.78 4.25 5.78
CA LEU A 143 -2.99 3.18 6.76
C LEU A 143 -2.55 3.54 8.19
N PRO A 144 -1.42 4.27 8.41
CA PRO A 144 -1.04 4.74 9.73
C PRO A 144 -1.99 5.80 10.31
N SER A 145 -2.63 6.63 9.47
CA SER A 145 -3.68 7.56 9.90
C SER A 145 -4.86 6.80 10.50
N ILE A 146 -5.39 5.83 9.75
CA ILE A 146 -6.52 4.99 10.17
C ILE A 146 -6.17 4.23 11.46
N HIS A 147 -4.94 3.70 11.55
CA HIS A 147 -4.46 3.02 12.76
C HIS A 147 -4.43 3.96 13.98
N ARG A 148 -4.02 5.22 13.80
CA ARG A 148 -4.03 6.22 14.87
C ARG A 148 -5.45 6.50 15.35
N THR A 149 -6.40 6.69 14.44
CA THR A 149 -7.81 6.93 14.79
C THR A 149 -8.42 5.71 15.47
N ARG A 150 -8.09 4.49 15.02
CA ARG A 150 -8.48 3.25 15.69
C ARG A 150 -7.99 3.16 17.13
N LYS A 151 -6.74 3.58 17.38
CA LYS A 151 -6.16 3.61 18.73
C LYS A 151 -6.88 4.63 19.63
N GLN A 152 -7.28 5.78 19.09
CA GLN A 152 -8.07 6.77 19.83
C GLN A 152 -9.45 6.22 20.22
N LEU A 153 -10.12 5.54 19.30
CA LEU A 153 -11.39 4.85 19.55
C LEU A 153 -11.26 3.82 20.68
N THR A 154 -10.25 2.94 20.63
CA THR A 154 -10.01 1.96 21.70
C THR A 154 -9.76 2.63 23.04
N LYS A 155 -9.00 3.73 23.07
CA LYS A 155 -8.74 4.48 24.30
C LYS A 155 -10.02 5.12 24.87
N ALA A 156 -10.83 5.77 24.03
CA ALA A 156 -12.09 6.37 24.47
C ALA A 156 -13.05 5.32 25.06
N TYR A 157 -13.07 4.12 24.47
CA TYR A 157 -13.85 2.99 24.99
C TYR A 157 -13.36 2.53 26.37
N GLU A 158 -12.05 2.41 26.57
CA GLU A 158 -11.45 2.06 27.88
C GLU A 158 -11.72 3.13 28.95
N GLU A 159 -11.67 4.41 28.59
CA GLU A 159 -12.00 5.54 29.46
C GLU A 159 -13.47 5.49 29.89
N LEU A 160 -14.40 5.25 28.96
CA LEU A 160 -15.83 5.07 29.26
C LEU A 160 -16.07 3.89 30.22
N LYS A 161 -15.45 2.73 29.95
CA LYS A 161 -15.56 1.56 30.83
C LYS A 161 -15.10 1.86 32.25
N THR A 162 -14.02 2.64 32.38
CA THR A 162 -13.48 3.09 33.66
C THR A 162 -14.44 4.04 34.37
N ALA A 163 -15.01 5.02 33.66
CA ALA A 163 -15.99 5.96 34.19
C ALA A 163 -17.26 5.24 34.69
N ARG A 164 -17.82 4.32 33.89
CA ARG A 164 -18.97 3.48 34.27
C ARG A 164 -18.67 2.65 35.52
N SER A 165 -17.52 1.99 35.56
CA SER A 165 -17.12 1.19 36.74
C SER A 165 -16.99 2.02 38.02
N LYS A 166 -16.46 3.25 37.92
CA LYS A 166 -16.37 4.19 39.04
C LYS A 166 -17.76 4.67 39.49
N HIS A 167 -18.62 5.05 38.54
CA HIS A 167 -20.00 5.44 38.82
C HIS A 167 -20.79 4.31 39.52
N ASP A 168 -20.72 3.10 38.99
CA ASP A 168 -21.49 1.96 39.51
C ASP A 168 -20.98 1.46 40.86
N SER A 169 -19.66 1.48 41.08
CA SER A 169 -19.08 1.13 42.37
C SER A 169 -19.47 2.15 43.45
N PHE A 170 -19.35 3.46 43.14
CA PHE A 170 -19.71 4.53 44.07
C PHE A 170 -21.21 4.52 44.40
N THR A 171 -22.07 4.37 43.39
CA THR A 171 -23.54 4.33 43.55
C THR A 171 -23.99 3.13 44.39
N ARG A 172 -23.31 1.97 44.29
CA ARG A 172 -23.63 0.78 45.10
C ARG A 172 -23.20 0.91 46.57
N SER A 173 -22.13 1.66 46.86
CA SER A 173 -21.64 1.88 48.23
C SER A 173 -22.24 3.10 48.94
N ALA A 174 -23.01 3.91 48.22
CA ALA A 174 -23.53 5.19 48.67
C ALA A 174 -24.67 5.04 49.70
N GLN A 175 -24.54 5.70 50.86
CA GLN A 175 -25.64 5.91 51.82
C GLN A 175 -26.43 7.19 51.46
N GLN A 176 -27.69 7.31 51.88
CA GLN A 176 -28.53 8.47 51.53
C GLN A 176 -28.11 9.74 52.30
N SER A 177 -27.19 10.53 51.73
CA SER A 177 -26.92 11.92 52.14
C SER A 177 -26.90 12.85 50.93
N LEU A 178 -27.19 14.15 51.11
CA LEU A 178 -27.19 15.12 50.01
C LEU A 178 -25.82 15.26 49.32
N ASP A 179 -24.71 15.21 50.08
CA ASP A 179 -23.36 15.30 49.51
C ASP A 179 -23.02 14.09 48.62
N ILE A 180 -23.56 12.92 48.97
CA ILE A 180 -23.41 11.69 48.17
C ILE A 180 -24.21 11.81 46.86
N GLN A 181 -25.40 12.43 46.88
CA GLN A 181 -26.20 12.68 45.67
C GLN A 181 -25.47 13.61 44.69
N ASN A 182 -24.86 14.70 45.17
CA ASN A 182 -24.06 15.60 44.33
C ASN A 182 -22.86 14.89 43.67
N LYS A 183 -22.22 13.97 44.40
CA LYS A 183 -21.09 13.21 43.86
C LYS A 183 -21.52 12.17 42.82
N ILE A 184 -22.66 11.51 43.01
CA ILE A 184 -23.26 10.62 42.00
C ILE A 184 -23.57 11.40 40.72
N GLU A 185 -24.21 12.56 40.83
CA GLU A 185 -24.51 13.42 39.67
C GLU A 185 -23.24 13.86 38.93
N THR A 186 -22.15 14.15 39.66
CA THR A 186 -20.85 14.47 39.06
C THR A 186 -20.28 13.27 38.27
N LEU A 187 -20.33 12.06 38.84
CA LEU A 187 -19.87 10.85 38.16
C LEU A 187 -20.74 10.49 36.96
N LYS A 188 -22.04 10.78 37.03
CA LYS A 188 -22.96 10.60 35.91
C LYS A 188 -22.60 11.51 34.73
N LYS A 189 -22.33 12.80 34.99
CA LYS A 189 -21.83 13.74 33.96
C LYS A 189 -20.49 13.30 33.36
N ASP A 190 -19.60 12.70 34.16
CA ASP A 190 -18.35 12.12 33.65
C ASP A 190 -18.61 10.94 32.72
N VAL A 191 -19.56 10.05 33.04
CA VAL A 191 -19.99 8.97 32.14
C VAL A 191 -20.56 9.55 30.84
N GLU A 192 -21.50 10.49 30.91
CA GLU A 192 -22.12 11.14 29.74
C GLU A 192 -21.06 11.82 28.84
N TYR A 193 -20.06 12.48 29.43
CA TYR A 193 -18.94 13.07 28.69
C TYR A 193 -18.10 12.01 27.96
N ASN A 194 -17.80 10.89 28.61
CA ASN A 194 -17.04 9.80 27.98
C ASN A 194 -17.86 9.06 26.90
N GLU A 195 -19.19 8.99 27.03
CA GLU A 195 -20.08 8.46 25.99
C GLU A 195 -20.05 9.34 24.74
N HIS A 196 -20.22 10.65 24.90
CA HIS A 196 -20.14 11.60 23.78
C HIS A 196 -18.75 11.64 23.13
N LYS A 197 -17.68 11.45 23.91
CA LYS A 197 -16.32 11.33 23.37
C LYS A 197 -16.14 10.04 22.58
N LEU A 198 -16.69 8.91 23.05
CA LEU A 198 -16.65 7.65 22.32
C LEU A 198 -17.37 7.76 20.98
N GLU A 199 -18.55 8.39 20.95
CA GLU A 199 -19.33 8.62 19.72
C GLU A 199 -18.53 9.41 18.69
N GLN A 200 -17.88 10.52 19.08
CA GLN A 200 -17.00 11.27 18.18
C GLN A 200 -15.83 10.44 17.65
N CYS A 201 -15.23 9.57 18.48
CA CYS A 201 -14.15 8.69 18.01
C CYS A 201 -14.66 7.59 17.09
N GLN A 202 -15.91 7.14 17.23
CA GLN A 202 -16.54 6.18 16.32
C GLN A 202 -16.75 6.84 14.96
N ASP A 203 -17.39 8.01 14.93
CA ASP A 203 -17.63 8.77 13.70
C ASP A 203 -16.32 9.08 12.97
N ALA A 204 -15.30 9.55 13.68
CA ALA A 204 -13.99 9.84 13.11
C ALA A 204 -13.31 8.60 12.51
N TYR A 205 -13.45 7.43 13.17
CA TYR A 205 -12.89 6.19 12.67
C TYR A 205 -13.63 5.66 11.44
N GLU A 206 -14.95 5.76 11.44
CA GLU A 206 -15.80 5.37 10.33
C GLU A 206 -15.54 6.23 9.08
N ILE A 207 -15.37 7.54 9.25
CA ILE A 207 -14.94 8.45 8.17
C ILE A 207 -13.60 8.00 7.57
N GLU A 208 -12.59 7.71 8.40
CA GLU A 208 -11.28 7.27 7.91
C GLU A 208 -11.36 5.94 7.13
N ILE A 209 -12.20 4.98 7.57
CA ILE A 209 -12.45 3.75 6.83
C ILE A 209 -13.09 4.06 5.48
N PHE A 210 -14.17 4.85 5.44
CA PHE A 210 -14.87 5.14 4.19
C PHE A 210 -14.03 5.95 3.22
N ASP A 211 -13.23 6.90 3.71
CA ASP A 211 -12.30 7.67 2.90
C ASP A 211 -11.22 6.77 2.28
N PHE A 212 -10.75 5.75 3.00
CA PHE A 212 -9.82 4.77 2.45
C PHE A 212 -10.48 3.86 1.43
N LEU A 213 -11.66 3.30 1.74
CA LEU A 213 -12.39 2.43 0.82
C LEU A 213 -12.85 3.17 -0.44
N GLY A 214 -13.12 4.48 -0.35
CA GLY A 214 -13.37 5.34 -1.50
C GLY A 214 -12.21 5.40 -2.50
N LYS A 215 -10.98 5.05 -2.08
CA LYS A 215 -9.78 5.00 -2.93
C LYS A 215 -9.56 3.62 -3.57
N GLU A 216 -10.44 2.65 -3.37
CA GLU A 216 -10.27 1.28 -3.89
C GLU A 216 -10.16 1.22 -5.42
N LEU A 217 -10.89 2.09 -6.13
CA LEU A 217 -10.73 2.26 -7.57
C LEU A 217 -9.30 2.71 -7.93
N THR A 218 -8.80 3.75 -7.28
CA THR A 218 -7.45 4.27 -7.50
C THR A 218 -6.36 3.25 -7.13
N ILE A 219 -6.58 2.44 -6.08
CA ILE A 219 -5.71 1.32 -5.76
C ILE A 219 -5.72 0.28 -6.89
N SER A 220 -6.89 -0.01 -7.47
CA SER A 220 -7.02 -0.94 -8.60
C SER A 220 -6.30 -0.43 -9.86
N GLU A 221 -6.34 0.89 -10.09
CA GLU A 221 -5.65 1.54 -11.21
C GLU A 221 -4.14 1.36 -11.16
N ILE A 222 -3.52 1.18 -9.99
CA ILE A 222 -2.09 0.85 -9.86
C ILE A 222 -1.77 -0.47 -10.56
N PHE A 223 -2.57 -1.51 -10.31
CA PHE A 223 -2.35 -2.83 -10.91
C PHE A 223 -2.67 -2.82 -12.40
N PHE A 224 -3.64 -2.02 -12.83
CA PHE A 224 -3.90 -1.80 -14.24
C PHE A 224 -2.72 -1.08 -14.93
N GLN A 225 -2.16 -0.05 -14.30
CA GLN A 225 -0.98 0.66 -14.79
C GLN A 225 0.23 -0.27 -14.91
N TYR A 226 0.43 -1.17 -13.95
CA TYR A 226 1.47 -2.20 -14.05
C TYR A 226 1.34 -3.05 -15.33
N ILE A 227 0.12 -3.48 -15.69
CA ILE A 227 -0.10 -4.23 -16.94
C ILE A 227 0.21 -3.38 -18.17
N LYS A 228 -0.16 -2.10 -18.19
CA LYS A 228 0.20 -1.18 -19.29
C LYS A 228 1.70 -1.01 -19.44
N LEU A 229 2.42 -0.91 -18.34
CA LEU A 229 3.89 -0.81 -18.37
C LEU A 229 4.53 -2.09 -18.92
N LEU A 230 3.95 -3.26 -18.64
CA LEU A 230 4.40 -4.52 -19.24
C LEU A 230 4.14 -4.55 -20.75
N GLU A 231 2.98 -4.10 -21.20
CA GLU A 231 2.65 -4.00 -22.63
C GLU A 231 3.70 -3.14 -23.37
N ILE A 232 3.93 -1.92 -22.87
CA ILE A 232 4.91 -0.99 -23.46
C ILE A 232 6.31 -1.62 -23.51
N TYR A 233 6.75 -2.22 -22.41
CA TYR A 233 8.06 -2.88 -22.33
C TYR A 233 8.21 -3.98 -23.38
N HIS A 234 7.23 -4.88 -23.47
CA HIS A 234 7.29 -5.98 -24.42
C HIS A 234 7.19 -5.52 -25.88
N GLU A 235 6.40 -4.49 -26.16
CA GLU A 235 6.28 -3.89 -27.49
C GLU A 235 7.62 -3.27 -27.94
N GLN A 236 8.25 -2.48 -27.07
CA GLN A 236 9.56 -1.87 -27.35
C GLN A 236 10.64 -2.93 -27.59
N MET A 237 10.67 -4.00 -26.78
CA MET A 237 11.61 -5.11 -26.97
C MET A 237 11.39 -5.79 -28.33
N LEU A 238 10.14 -6.07 -28.70
CA LEU A 238 9.80 -6.67 -29.99
C LEU A 238 10.17 -5.76 -31.16
N GLN A 239 9.98 -4.45 -31.04
CA GLN A 239 10.37 -3.48 -32.05
C GLN A 239 11.88 -3.53 -32.32
N GLN A 240 12.70 -3.58 -31.27
CA GLN A 240 14.16 -3.73 -31.42
C GLN A 240 14.53 -5.06 -32.10
N ILE A 241 13.90 -6.17 -31.72
CA ILE A 241 14.13 -7.47 -32.38
C ILE A 241 13.83 -7.37 -33.88
N ARG A 242 12.66 -6.81 -34.24
CA ARG A 242 12.25 -6.66 -35.64
C ARG A 242 13.18 -5.72 -36.42
N HIS A 243 13.77 -4.73 -35.76
CA HIS A 243 14.75 -3.84 -36.39
C HIS A 243 16.08 -4.53 -36.66
N TYR A 244 16.59 -5.32 -35.71
CA TYR A 244 17.92 -5.94 -35.81
C TYR A 244 17.96 -7.26 -36.59
N ILE A 245 16.84 -7.96 -36.77
CA ILE A 245 16.79 -9.18 -37.61
C ILE A 245 17.25 -8.89 -39.06
N PRO A 246 16.68 -7.92 -39.79
CA PRO A 246 17.14 -7.61 -41.15
C PRO A 246 18.60 -7.13 -41.21
N VAL A 247 19.08 -6.44 -40.16
CA VAL A 247 20.48 -6.02 -40.06
C VAL A 247 21.39 -7.23 -39.98
N LEU A 248 21.04 -8.23 -39.17
CA LEU A 248 21.78 -9.49 -39.07
C LEU A 248 21.72 -10.30 -40.37
N GLU A 249 20.57 -10.37 -41.03
CA GLU A 249 20.42 -11.01 -42.35
C GLU A 249 21.31 -10.36 -43.42
N GLY A 250 21.51 -9.04 -43.35
CA GLY A 250 22.43 -8.34 -44.25
C GLY A 250 23.91 -8.54 -43.92
N VAL A 251 24.25 -9.01 -42.71
CA VAL A 251 25.63 -9.31 -42.28
C VAL A 251 26.03 -10.74 -42.65
N LEU A 252 25.09 -11.68 -42.63
CA LEU A 252 25.28 -13.11 -42.91
C LEU A 252 25.38 -13.41 -44.42
#